data_AF-A0A942TY78-F1
#
_entry.id   AF-A0A942TY78-F1
#
_cell.length_a   1.000
_cell.length_b   1.000
_cell.length_c   1.000
_cell.angle_alpha   90.00
_cell.angle_beta   90.00
_cell.angle_gamma   90.00
#
_symmetry.space_group_name_H-M   'P 1'
#
loop_
_entity.id
_entity.type
_entity.pdbx_description
1 polymer ?
#
loop_
_entity_poly.entity_id
_entity_poly.type
_entity_poly.pdbx_seq_one_letter_code
_entity_poly.pdbx_strand_id
1 'polypeptide(L)'
;MEVQVRSGDSLWHYSQLFYIPLILIIDSNPNIDPHALQIGSMIRIPGFSTTDYTIKSGDTYWKLARTRNVDIDALMLLNPSSNPNQLKIGEKIRLPSRVTSFIVNGNQAYDFQLMKADIEKLRTIYPFIKNGDVGKSVLGLPLSYLKIGNSSRKVHMNASFHANEWITTPILMKFLNEYLLALTNGKTIKGVSALTLYLRSQLAAVPMVNPDGVNLVLNGPPASERDKVIALNKGSTDFSGWKANIRGVDLNKQFPANWEFERDRKPKEPGPRDFPGYSPLSEPETKAMANLANRENFERLLALHTQGQEIYWGYEGLEPPESEVLANDFAKISGYKAVRYVDSYAGYKDWFIQDFRKPGFTLELGIGQNPLPISQFDEIYAHVSGIFVRALM
;
A
#
# COMPACT_ATOMS: atom_id res chain seq x y z
N MET A 1 -15.66 -5.55 11.00
CA MET A 1 -16.68 -6.01 11.97
C MET A 1 -17.01 -7.47 11.69
N GLU A 2 -17.48 -8.23 12.67
CA GLU A 2 -17.94 -9.61 12.46
C GLU A 2 -19.40 -9.77 12.92
N VAL A 3 -20.19 -10.55 12.16
CA VAL A 3 -21.59 -10.90 12.47
C VAL A 3 -21.77 -12.41 12.47
N GLN A 4 -22.72 -12.91 13.24
CA GLN A 4 -22.97 -14.35 13.35
C GLN A 4 -24.09 -14.78 12.39
N VAL A 5 -23.87 -15.88 11.66
CA VAL A 5 -24.85 -16.44 10.73
C VAL A 5 -26.08 -16.97 11.46
N ARG A 6 -27.26 -16.51 11.06
CA ARG A 6 -28.57 -17.01 11.51
C ARG A 6 -29.20 -17.92 10.44
N SER A 7 -30.27 -18.61 10.83
CA SER A 7 -31.07 -19.39 9.88
C SER A 7 -31.63 -18.49 8.76
N GLY A 8 -31.40 -18.88 7.50
CA GLY A 8 -31.86 -18.15 6.32
C GLY A 8 -30.96 -16.98 5.87
N ASP A 9 -29.91 -16.65 6.62
CA ASP A 9 -28.95 -15.63 6.19
C ASP A 9 -28.15 -16.09 4.95
N SER A 10 -27.71 -15.12 4.14
CA SER A 10 -26.81 -15.34 3.00
C SER A 10 -25.81 -14.19 2.88
N LEU A 11 -24.69 -14.39 2.18
CA LEU A 11 -23.75 -13.29 1.91
C LEU A 11 -24.41 -12.19 1.07
N TRP A 12 -25.39 -12.55 0.22
CA TRP A 12 -26.19 -11.58 -0.52
C TRP A 12 -27.07 -10.73 0.40
N HIS A 13 -27.73 -11.34 1.39
CA HIS A 13 -28.47 -10.61 2.43
C HIS A 13 -27.57 -9.59 3.14
N TYR A 14 -26.38 -9.99 3.59
CA TYR A 14 -25.43 -9.07 4.22
C TYR A 14 -24.94 -7.97 3.28
N SER A 15 -24.76 -8.27 1.99
CA SER A 15 -24.41 -7.27 0.98
C SER A 15 -25.47 -6.16 0.89
N GLN A 16 -26.76 -6.53 0.87
CA GLN A 16 -27.86 -5.57 0.86
C GLN A 16 -27.94 -4.81 2.18
N LEU A 17 -27.88 -5.53 3.30
CA LEU A 17 -28.02 -4.96 4.64
C LEU A 17 -26.96 -3.91 4.96
N PHE A 18 -25.70 -4.18 4.59
CA PHE A 18 -24.58 -3.29 4.86
C PHE A 18 -24.21 -2.39 3.69
N TYR A 19 -24.93 -2.45 2.56
CA TYR A 19 -24.60 -1.72 1.33
C TYR A 19 -23.13 -1.91 0.92
N ILE A 20 -22.65 -3.15 0.98
CA ILE A 20 -21.28 -3.53 0.60
C ILE A 20 -21.38 -4.43 -0.64
N PRO A 21 -20.60 -4.19 -1.71
CA PRO A 21 -20.55 -5.10 -2.84
C PRO A 21 -20.27 -6.54 -2.41
N LEU A 22 -21.10 -7.49 -2.88
CA LEU A 22 -21.03 -8.91 -2.49
C LEU A 22 -19.61 -9.49 -2.60
N ILE A 23 -18.89 -9.15 -3.66
CA ILE A 23 -17.52 -9.64 -3.88
C ILE A 23 -16.57 -9.26 -2.75
N LEU A 24 -16.73 -8.07 -2.15
CA LEU A 24 -15.88 -7.64 -1.03
C LEU A 24 -16.19 -8.42 0.25
N ILE A 25 -17.44 -8.85 0.44
CA ILE A 25 -17.81 -9.74 1.56
C ILE A 25 -17.23 -11.14 1.32
N ILE A 26 -17.35 -11.67 0.10
CA ILE A 26 -16.77 -12.98 -0.27
C ILE A 26 -15.25 -12.95 -0.04
N ASP A 27 -14.56 -11.95 -0.58
CA ASP A 27 -13.10 -11.85 -0.49
C ASP A 27 -12.60 -11.57 0.94
N SER A 28 -13.46 -11.03 1.81
CA SER A 28 -13.20 -10.89 3.26
C SER A 28 -13.28 -12.21 4.03
N ASN A 29 -13.87 -13.25 3.43
CA ASN A 29 -14.20 -14.52 4.07
C ASN A 29 -13.73 -15.71 3.21
N PRO A 30 -12.42 -15.81 2.87
CA PRO A 30 -11.91 -16.77 1.88
C PRO A 30 -12.09 -18.25 2.25
N ASN A 31 -12.34 -18.56 3.52
CA ASN A 31 -12.51 -19.93 4.01
C ASN A 31 -13.99 -20.32 4.19
N ILE A 32 -14.92 -19.48 3.74
CA ILE A 32 -16.37 -19.71 3.87
C ILE A 32 -16.93 -19.98 2.48
N ASP A 33 -17.70 -21.06 2.34
CA ASP A 33 -18.46 -21.34 1.12
C ASP A 33 -19.65 -20.36 1.02
N PRO A 34 -19.69 -19.47 0.01
CA PRO A 34 -20.77 -18.51 -0.17
C PRO A 34 -22.16 -19.15 -0.36
N HIS A 35 -22.22 -20.43 -0.76
CA HIS A 35 -23.45 -21.16 -1.07
C HIS A 35 -23.93 -22.06 0.08
N ALA A 36 -23.10 -22.25 1.12
CA ALA A 36 -23.38 -23.15 2.22
C ALA A 36 -22.96 -22.54 3.57
N LEU A 37 -23.57 -21.42 3.94
CA LEU A 37 -23.30 -20.78 5.23
C LEU A 37 -23.74 -21.66 6.40
N GLN A 38 -22.81 -21.93 7.32
CA GLN A 38 -23.10 -22.66 8.55
C GLN A 38 -23.67 -21.71 9.60
N ILE A 39 -24.84 -22.04 10.14
CA ILE A 39 -25.45 -21.31 11.25
C ILE A 39 -24.45 -21.22 12.41
N GLY A 40 -24.30 -20.04 12.99
CA GLY A 40 -23.37 -19.77 14.09
C GLY A 40 -21.95 -19.40 13.66
N SER A 41 -21.58 -19.57 12.38
CA SER A 41 -20.28 -19.12 11.87
C SER A 41 -20.18 -17.59 11.84
N MET A 42 -18.96 -17.05 11.88
CA MET A 42 -18.70 -15.62 11.88
C MET A 42 -18.38 -15.12 10.46
N ILE A 43 -19.10 -14.10 10.00
CA ILE A 43 -18.85 -13.42 8.73
C ILE A 43 -18.22 -12.07 8.99
N ARG A 44 -17.10 -11.81 8.33
CA ARG A 44 -16.43 -10.50 8.31
C ARG A 44 -17.13 -9.55 7.35
N ILE A 45 -17.59 -8.43 7.88
CA ILE A 45 -18.16 -7.32 7.14
C ILE A 45 -17.10 -6.21 7.03
N PRO A 46 -16.59 -5.91 5.82
CA PRO A 46 -15.56 -4.89 5.63
C PRO A 46 -16.14 -3.48 5.67
N GLY A 47 -15.32 -2.49 6.02
CA GLY A 47 -15.71 -1.07 6.07
C GLY A 47 -16.53 -0.68 7.31
N PHE A 48 -16.64 -1.57 8.29
CA PHE A 48 -17.35 -1.33 9.55
C PHE A 48 -16.49 -1.67 10.76
N SER A 49 -16.59 -0.81 11.78
CA SER A 49 -16.15 -1.08 13.15
C SER A 49 -17.35 -1.27 14.07
N THR A 50 -17.10 -1.74 15.30
CA THR A 50 -18.11 -1.88 16.34
C THR A 50 -17.80 -0.95 17.49
N THR A 51 -18.82 -0.33 18.06
CA THR A 51 -18.69 0.51 19.26
C THR A 51 -19.64 0.01 20.33
N ASP A 52 -19.14 -0.14 21.55
CA ASP A 52 -19.97 -0.46 22.71
C ASP A 52 -20.85 0.75 23.08
N TYR A 53 -22.10 0.47 23.43
CA TYR A 53 -23.07 1.48 23.79
C TYR A 53 -23.93 1.01 24.95
N THR A 54 -24.11 1.87 25.95
CA THR A 54 -24.99 1.62 27.08
C THR A 54 -26.36 2.24 26.81
N ILE A 55 -27.40 1.41 26.80
CA ILE A 55 -28.80 1.83 26.60
C ILE A 55 -29.20 2.89 27.62
N LYS A 56 -29.79 3.97 27.13
CA LYS A 56 -30.34 5.10 27.90
C LYS A 56 -31.87 5.09 27.84
N SER A 57 -32.47 5.87 28.74
CA SER A 57 -33.92 6.04 28.75
C SER A 57 -34.42 6.58 27.40
N GLY A 58 -35.44 5.94 26.83
CA GLY A 58 -36.05 6.32 25.56
C GLY A 58 -35.36 5.80 24.31
N ASP A 59 -34.26 5.04 24.44
CA ASP A 59 -33.62 4.35 23.33
C ASP A 59 -34.50 3.23 22.79
N THR A 60 -34.43 3.06 21.47
CA THR A 60 -34.98 1.91 20.75
C THR A 60 -33.97 1.53 19.68
N TYR A 61 -33.97 0.27 19.24
CA TYR A 61 -33.13 -0.15 18.12
C TYR A 61 -33.40 0.69 16.87
N TRP A 62 -34.66 1.03 16.61
CA TRP A 62 -35.02 1.90 15.49
C TRP A 62 -34.35 3.28 15.55
N LYS A 63 -34.41 3.96 16.71
CA LYS A 63 -33.75 5.28 16.90
C LYS A 63 -32.23 5.17 16.75
N LEU A 64 -31.63 4.13 17.32
CA LEU A 64 -30.18 3.92 17.30
C LEU A 64 -29.68 3.58 15.88
N ALA A 65 -30.42 2.75 15.14
CA ALA A 65 -30.13 2.38 13.76
C ALA A 65 -30.23 3.60 12.84
N ARG A 66 -31.32 4.37 12.95
CA ARG A 66 -31.54 5.60 12.18
C ARG A 66 -30.44 6.63 12.40
N THR A 67 -30.01 6.82 13.65
CA THR A 67 -28.92 7.77 13.98
C THR A 67 -27.58 7.39 13.33
N ARG A 68 -27.37 6.10 13.05
CA ARG A 68 -26.14 5.58 12.44
C ARG A 68 -26.26 5.30 10.94
N ASN A 69 -27.41 5.57 10.34
CA ASN A 69 -27.70 5.26 8.95
C ASN A 69 -27.43 3.77 8.62
N VAL A 70 -27.91 2.89 9.50
CA VAL A 70 -27.88 1.43 9.35
C VAL A 70 -29.29 0.86 9.49
N ASP A 71 -29.50 -0.34 8.97
CA ASP A 71 -30.75 -1.07 9.15
C ASP A 71 -30.87 -1.62 10.58
N ILE A 72 -32.10 -1.82 11.06
CA ILE A 72 -32.36 -2.40 12.39
C ILE A 72 -31.83 -3.83 12.49
N ASP A 73 -31.89 -4.61 11.40
CA ASP A 73 -31.41 -5.99 11.37
C ASP A 73 -29.88 -6.08 11.58
N ALA A 74 -29.14 -5.04 11.19
CA ALA A 74 -27.71 -4.94 11.50
C ALA A 74 -27.43 -4.85 13.01
N LEU A 75 -28.30 -4.18 13.78
CA LEU A 75 -28.21 -4.17 15.24
C LEU A 75 -28.53 -5.52 15.84
N MET A 76 -29.56 -6.19 15.31
CA MET A 76 -29.97 -7.52 15.77
C MET A 76 -28.88 -8.57 15.52
N LEU A 77 -28.21 -8.52 14.37
CA LEU A 77 -27.06 -9.38 14.04
C LEU A 77 -25.88 -9.21 15.00
N LEU A 78 -25.61 -7.98 15.43
CA LEU A 78 -24.52 -7.68 16.37
C LEU A 78 -24.84 -8.02 17.82
N ASN A 79 -26.13 -8.16 18.16
CA ASN A 79 -26.61 -8.32 19.52
C ASN A 79 -27.60 -9.49 19.63
N PRO A 80 -27.18 -10.74 19.33
CA PRO A 80 -28.09 -11.88 19.23
C PRO A 80 -28.80 -12.21 20.55
N SER A 81 -28.25 -11.81 21.69
CA SER A 81 -28.83 -12.03 23.02
C SER A 81 -29.74 -10.90 23.50
N SER A 82 -29.82 -9.78 22.77
CA SER A 82 -30.61 -8.61 23.16
C SER A 82 -32.00 -8.67 22.51
N ASN A 83 -33.04 -8.34 23.27
CA ASN A 83 -34.41 -8.29 22.75
C ASN A 83 -34.75 -6.86 22.31
N PRO A 84 -34.94 -6.59 21.00
CA PRO A 84 -35.20 -5.23 20.49
C PRO A 84 -36.45 -4.56 21.09
N ASN A 85 -37.43 -5.34 21.56
CA ASN A 85 -38.68 -4.87 22.13
C ASN A 85 -38.63 -4.70 23.66
N GLN A 86 -37.54 -5.10 24.31
CA GLN A 86 -37.41 -5.12 25.77
C GLN A 86 -36.02 -4.64 26.24
N LEU A 87 -35.51 -3.56 25.63
CA LEU A 87 -34.22 -2.99 25.98
C LEU A 87 -34.23 -2.48 27.42
N LYS A 88 -33.19 -2.84 28.19
CA LYS A 88 -33.05 -2.41 29.58
C LYS A 88 -32.09 -1.23 29.66
N ILE A 89 -32.48 -0.19 30.40
CA ILE A 89 -31.57 0.92 30.71
C ILE A 89 -30.33 0.35 31.42
N GLY A 90 -29.14 0.73 30.95
CA GLY A 90 -27.86 0.19 31.44
C GLY A 90 -27.37 -1.06 30.71
N GLU A 91 -28.17 -1.68 29.85
CA GLU A 91 -27.74 -2.79 28.99
C GLU A 91 -26.63 -2.34 28.03
N LYS A 92 -25.58 -3.15 27.90
CA LYS A 92 -24.51 -2.92 26.93
C LYS A 92 -24.83 -3.65 25.63
N ILE A 93 -24.89 -2.91 24.54
CA ILE A 93 -25.04 -3.42 23.19
C ILE A 93 -23.88 -2.93 22.30
N ARG A 94 -23.67 -3.60 21.18
CA ARG A 94 -22.71 -3.21 20.14
C ARG A 94 -23.44 -2.54 18.99
N LEU A 95 -22.90 -1.41 18.54
CA LEU A 95 -23.45 -0.66 17.43
C LEU A 95 -22.46 -0.67 16.25
N PRO A 96 -22.93 -0.93 15.02
CA PRO A 96 -22.10 -0.88 13.83
C PRO A 96 -21.79 0.58 13.51
N SER A 97 -20.54 0.86 13.13
CA SER A 97 -20.10 2.17 12.68
C SER A 97 -19.43 2.04 11.33
N ARG A 98 -19.99 2.69 10.30
CA ARG A 98 -19.39 2.70 8.96
C ARG A 98 -18.16 3.59 8.96
N VAL A 99 -17.04 3.06 8.48
CA VAL A 99 -15.80 3.83 8.31
C VAL A 99 -15.89 4.67 7.04
N THR A 100 -15.94 5.99 7.23
CA THR A 100 -16.12 6.99 6.16
C THR A 100 -14.98 8.01 6.09
N SER A 101 -14.04 7.96 7.02
CA SER A 101 -12.88 8.85 7.10
C SER A 101 -11.56 8.09 6.91
N PHE A 102 -10.50 8.81 6.53
CA PHE A 102 -9.15 8.25 6.48
C PHE A 102 -8.73 7.67 7.85
N ILE A 103 -8.07 6.53 7.79
CA ILE A 103 -7.41 5.82 8.90
C ILE A 103 -5.92 6.18 8.92
N VAL A 104 -5.30 6.25 7.74
CA VAL A 104 -3.90 6.61 7.52
C VAL A 104 -3.75 8.12 7.59
N ASN A 105 -2.88 8.60 8.47
CA ASN A 105 -2.40 9.98 8.46
C ASN A 105 -0.95 9.99 7.94
N GLY A 106 -0.79 10.27 6.64
CA GLY A 106 0.50 10.26 5.96
C GLY A 106 1.28 11.58 6.00
N ASN A 107 0.65 12.70 6.38
CA ASN A 107 1.28 14.02 6.40
C ASN A 107 2.08 14.24 7.70
N GLN A 108 3.06 13.36 7.93
CA GLN A 108 3.97 13.36 9.08
C GLN A 108 5.20 12.51 8.76
N ALA A 109 6.23 12.55 9.61
CA ALA A 109 7.31 11.57 9.56
C ALA A 109 6.73 10.14 9.62
N TYR A 110 7.10 9.30 8.65
CA TYR A 110 6.40 8.03 8.41
C TYR A 110 7.39 6.87 8.35
N ASP A 111 7.71 6.34 9.54
CA ASP A 111 8.67 5.25 9.71
C ASP A 111 8.02 3.86 9.53
N PHE A 112 8.84 2.82 9.68
CA PHE A 112 8.38 1.45 9.55
C PHE A 112 7.29 1.07 10.57
N GLN A 113 7.38 1.54 11.81
CA GLN A 113 6.44 1.16 12.87
C GLN A 113 5.07 1.79 12.64
N LEU A 114 5.04 3.07 12.25
CA LEU A 114 3.80 3.74 11.88
C LEU A 114 3.15 3.08 10.67
N MET A 115 3.92 2.77 9.63
CA MET A 115 3.43 2.03 8.47
C MET A 115 2.80 0.68 8.85
N LYS A 116 3.49 -0.13 9.68
CA LYS A 116 2.96 -1.43 10.14
C LYS A 116 1.67 -1.26 10.95
N ALA A 117 1.62 -0.30 11.86
CA ALA A 117 0.43 -0.02 12.65
C ALA A 117 -0.76 0.37 11.76
N ASP A 118 -0.53 1.19 10.74
CA ASP A 118 -1.57 1.59 9.79
C ASP A 118 -2.03 0.44 8.89
N ILE A 119 -1.10 -0.42 8.42
CA ILE A 119 -1.45 -1.65 7.69
C ILE A 119 -2.37 -2.56 8.54
N GLU A 120 -2.07 -2.74 9.82
CA GLU A 120 -2.90 -3.58 10.69
C GLU A 120 -4.29 -2.97 10.90
N LYS A 121 -4.39 -1.65 11.12
CA LYS A 121 -5.69 -0.96 11.19
C LYS A 121 -6.50 -1.15 9.91
N LEU A 122 -5.86 -0.96 8.74
CA LEU A 122 -6.51 -1.16 7.44
C LEU A 122 -7.00 -2.60 7.30
N ARG A 123 -6.18 -3.60 7.67
CA ARG A 123 -6.55 -5.02 7.59
C ARG A 123 -7.72 -5.39 8.50
N THR A 124 -7.77 -4.83 9.70
CA THR A 124 -8.90 -5.03 10.63
C THR A 124 -10.21 -4.49 10.06
N ILE A 125 -10.18 -3.35 9.39
CA ILE A 125 -11.38 -2.73 8.80
C ILE A 125 -11.73 -3.34 7.43
N TYR A 126 -10.75 -3.74 6.63
CA TYR A 126 -10.91 -4.23 5.26
C TYR A 126 -10.29 -5.63 5.09
N PRO A 127 -10.94 -6.68 5.64
CA PRO A 127 -10.43 -8.05 5.63
C PRO A 127 -10.22 -8.67 4.25
N PHE A 128 -10.77 -8.10 3.18
CA PHE A 128 -10.50 -8.52 1.80
C PHE A 128 -9.09 -8.14 1.31
N ILE A 129 -8.34 -7.33 2.05
CA ILE A 129 -6.91 -7.09 1.78
C ILE A 129 -6.15 -8.36 2.14
N LYS A 130 -5.48 -8.95 1.16
CA LYS A 130 -4.54 -10.05 1.43
C LYS A 130 -3.18 -9.43 1.74
N ASN A 131 -2.61 -9.73 2.90
CA ASN A 131 -1.29 -9.27 3.29
C ASN A 131 -0.31 -10.44 3.49
N GLY A 132 0.97 -10.12 3.47
CA GLY A 132 2.05 -11.02 3.82
C GLY A 132 3.38 -10.27 3.78
N ASP A 133 4.47 -11.00 3.87
CA ASP A 133 5.81 -10.45 3.75
C ASP A 133 6.51 -11.09 2.54
N VAL A 134 7.24 -10.31 1.76
CA VAL A 134 7.96 -10.80 0.57
C VAL A 134 9.41 -11.17 0.85
N GLY A 135 9.89 -10.78 2.03
CA GLY A 135 11.23 -11.02 2.53
C GLY A 135 11.45 -10.22 3.79
N LYS A 136 12.72 -10.10 4.18
CA LYS A 136 13.15 -9.29 5.32
C LYS A 136 14.31 -8.41 4.90
N SER A 137 14.44 -7.26 5.54
CA SER A 137 15.60 -6.40 5.41
C SER A 137 16.84 -7.02 6.08
N VAL A 138 17.98 -6.34 5.97
CA VAL A 138 19.22 -6.72 6.65
C VAL A 138 19.03 -6.88 8.17
N LEU A 139 18.28 -5.98 8.82
CA LEU A 139 17.98 -6.04 10.25
C LEU A 139 16.78 -6.93 10.58
N GLY A 140 16.27 -7.68 9.61
CA GLY A 140 15.20 -8.64 9.82
C GLY A 140 13.78 -8.05 9.84
N LEU A 141 13.61 -6.78 9.47
CA LEU A 141 12.29 -6.16 9.36
C LEU A 141 11.54 -6.71 8.14
N PRO A 142 10.28 -7.14 8.27
CA PRO A 142 9.54 -7.70 7.15
C PRO A 142 9.19 -6.65 6.09
N LEU A 143 9.43 -6.98 4.82
CA LEU A 143 8.97 -6.17 3.68
C LEU A 143 7.49 -6.47 3.44
N SER A 144 6.63 -5.59 3.95
CA SER A 144 5.17 -5.78 3.93
C SER A 144 4.62 -5.73 2.51
N TYR A 145 3.78 -6.70 2.18
CA TYR A 145 3.16 -6.87 0.87
C TYR A 145 1.64 -6.93 0.99
N LEU A 146 0.94 -6.13 0.19
CA LEU A 146 -0.51 -6.00 0.21
C LEU A 146 -1.08 -6.28 -1.17
N LYS A 147 -2.19 -7.03 -1.23
CA LYS A 147 -2.96 -7.27 -2.44
C LYS A 147 -4.40 -6.83 -2.25
N ILE A 148 -4.91 -6.05 -3.21
CA ILE A 148 -6.30 -5.60 -3.27
C ILE A 148 -6.86 -6.01 -4.62
N GLY A 149 -7.90 -6.85 -4.61
CA GLY A 149 -8.46 -7.51 -5.79
C GLY A 149 -7.88 -8.91 -6.00
N ASN A 150 -8.48 -9.65 -6.95
CA ASN A 150 -8.09 -11.01 -7.30
C ASN A 150 -7.96 -11.23 -8.83
N SER A 151 -7.93 -10.14 -9.61
CA SER A 151 -7.76 -10.21 -11.07
C SER A 151 -6.39 -10.76 -11.46
N SER A 152 -6.32 -11.47 -12.59
CA SER A 152 -5.07 -11.92 -13.19
C SER A 152 -4.19 -10.77 -13.69
N ARG A 153 -4.79 -9.60 -14.00
CA ARG A 153 -4.04 -8.39 -14.33
C ARG A 153 -3.52 -7.73 -13.05
N LYS A 154 -2.26 -8.01 -12.73
CA LYS A 154 -1.61 -7.52 -11.51
C LYS A 154 -0.79 -6.26 -11.78
N VAL A 155 -1.04 -5.19 -11.05
CA VAL A 155 -0.29 -3.93 -11.15
C VAL A 155 0.51 -3.74 -9.87
N HIS A 156 1.83 -3.66 -9.99
CA HIS A 156 2.72 -3.52 -8.86
C HIS A 156 3.02 -2.05 -8.57
N MET A 157 2.95 -1.66 -7.30
CA MET A 157 3.40 -0.35 -6.81
C MET A 157 4.36 -0.55 -5.64
N ASN A 158 5.47 0.17 -5.62
CA ASN A 158 6.42 0.12 -4.50
C ASN A 158 6.98 1.51 -4.18
N ALA A 159 7.50 1.66 -2.97
CA ALA A 159 8.03 2.93 -2.47
C ALA A 159 9.23 2.70 -1.54
N SER A 160 9.98 3.78 -1.31
CA SER A 160 11.16 3.84 -0.44
C SER A 160 12.19 2.75 -0.74
N PHE A 161 12.58 2.62 -2.01
CA PHE A 161 13.84 1.96 -2.38
C PHE A 161 15.02 2.73 -1.79
N HIS A 162 14.98 4.06 -1.89
CA HIS A 162 15.92 4.95 -1.26
C HIS A 162 15.38 5.46 0.09
N ALA A 163 16.24 5.48 1.10
CA ALA A 163 15.86 5.78 2.47
C ALA A 163 15.41 7.24 2.69
N ASN A 164 16.09 8.21 2.08
CA ASN A 164 15.73 9.63 2.16
C ASN A 164 14.54 10.04 1.28
N GLU A 165 13.97 9.10 0.53
CA GLU A 165 12.76 9.29 -0.29
C GLU A 165 11.52 8.72 0.43
N TRP A 166 11.58 8.65 1.77
CA TRP A 166 10.59 8.00 2.63
C TRP A 166 9.17 8.54 2.45
N ILE A 167 9.00 9.78 1.99
CA ILE A 167 7.69 10.40 1.69
C ILE A 167 6.88 9.61 0.65
N THR A 168 7.52 8.79 -0.18
CA THR A 168 6.85 7.89 -1.13
C THR A 168 5.99 6.84 -0.42
N THR A 169 6.38 6.38 0.78
CA THR A 169 5.60 5.41 1.57
C THR A 169 4.24 5.96 1.99
N PRO A 170 4.13 7.11 2.71
CA PRO A 170 2.84 7.63 3.11
C PRO A 170 1.98 8.06 1.91
N ILE A 171 2.56 8.44 0.77
CA ILE A 171 1.81 8.70 -0.46
C ILE A 171 1.09 7.43 -0.95
N LEU A 172 1.82 6.32 -1.03
CA LEU A 172 1.24 5.02 -1.40
C LEU A 172 0.21 4.55 -0.37
N MET A 173 0.52 4.68 0.93
CA MET A 173 -0.41 4.31 2.01
C MET A 173 -1.70 5.16 2.00
N LYS A 174 -1.62 6.45 1.68
CA LYS A 174 -2.79 7.31 1.49
C LYS A 174 -3.65 6.84 0.33
N PHE A 175 -3.05 6.47 -0.80
CA PHE A 175 -3.78 5.91 -1.94
C PHE A 175 -4.47 4.60 -1.59
N LEU A 176 -3.77 3.68 -0.91
CA LEU A 176 -4.37 2.43 -0.44
C LEU A 176 -5.60 2.71 0.44
N ASN A 177 -5.50 3.65 1.39
CA ASN A 177 -6.62 3.99 2.24
C ASN A 177 -7.79 4.64 1.47
N GLU A 178 -7.52 5.60 0.56
CA GLU A 178 -8.56 6.20 -0.28
C GLU A 178 -9.28 5.13 -1.08
N TYR A 179 -8.52 4.18 -1.64
CA TYR A 179 -9.07 3.09 -2.42
C TYR A 179 -10.00 2.20 -1.62
N LEU A 180 -9.57 1.79 -0.43
CA LEU A 180 -10.37 0.96 0.48
C LEU A 180 -11.64 1.66 0.96
N LEU A 181 -11.55 2.94 1.29
CA LEU A 181 -12.71 3.76 1.62
C LEU A 181 -13.68 3.85 0.46
N ALA A 182 -13.19 4.08 -0.76
CA ALA A 182 -14.04 4.19 -1.93
C ALA A 182 -14.76 2.87 -2.24
N LEU A 183 -14.09 1.72 -2.06
CA LEU A 183 -14.68 0.40 -2.25
C LEU A 183 -15.86 0.13 -1.31
N THR A 184 -15.71 0.41 -0.02
CA THR A 184 -16.76 0.11 0.99
C THR A 184 -17.83 1.20 1.12
N ASN A 185 -17.67 2.32 0.42
CA ASN A 185 -18.61 3.43 0.42
C ASN A 185 -19.21 3.71 -0.97
N GLY A 186 -18.95 2.83 -1.95
CA GLY A 186 -19.50 2.95 -3.31
C GLY A 186 -19.08 4.24 -4.02
N LYS A 187 -17.84 4.69 -3.83
CA LYS A 187 -17.32 5.96 -4.39
C LYS A 187 -16.41 5.74 -5.59
N THR A 188 -16.15 6.85 -6.28
CA THR A 188 -15.15 6.94 -7.34
C THR A 188 -13.85 7.54 -6.81
N ILE A 189 -12.75 7.26 -7.50
CA ILE A 189 -11.44 7.90 -7.29
C ILE A 189 -11.04 8.51 -8.62
N LYS A 190 -10.79 9.83 -8.63
CA LYS A 190 -10.52 10.59 -9.86
C LYS A 190 -11.52 10.27 -11.00
N GLY A 191 -12.81 10.16 -10.64
CA GLY A 191 -13.91 9.90 -11.58
C GLY A 191 -14.12 8.43 -11.97
N VAL A 192 -13.27 7.49 -11.52
CA VAL A 192 -13.39 6.07 -11.84
C VAL A 192 -13.97 5.29 -10.67
N SER A 193 -14.95 4.42 -10.92
CA SER A 193 -15.52 3.55 -9.88
C SER A 193 -14.44 2.66 -9.26
N ALA A 194 -14.31 2.72 -7.92
CA ALA A 194 -13.34 1.90 -7.20
C ALA A 194 -13.62 0.40 -7.40
N LEU A 195 -14.90 -0.01 -7.43
CA LEU A 195 -15.27 -1.40 -7.70
C LEU A 195 -14.84 -1.84 -9.11
N THR A 196 -14.89 -0.95 -10.11
CA THR A 196 -14.40 -1.25 -11.45
C THR A 196 -12.89 -1.50 -11.46
N LEU A 197 -12.11 -0.71 -10.71
CA LEU A 197 -10.67 -0.94 -10.55
C LEU A 197 -10.39 -2.31 -9.92
N TYR A 198 -11.16 -2.67 -8.90
CA TYR A 198 -11.02 -3.92 -8.13
C TYR A 198 -11.29 -5.15 -8.98
N LEU A 199 -12.31 -5.08 -9.84
CA LEU A 199 -12.68 -6.17 -10.73
C LEU A 199 -11.71 -6.30 -11.92
N ARG A 200 -11.15 -5.19 -12.41
CA ARG A 200 -10.23 -5.20 -13.56
C ARG A 200 -8.81 -5.59 -13.21
N SER A 201 -8.35 -5.21 -12.02
CA SER A 201 -6.94 -5.35 -11.65
C SER A 201 -6.75 -5.74 -10.19
N GLN A 202 -5.70 -6.50 -9.94
CA GLN A 202 -5.17 -6.69 -8.60
C GLN A 202 -4.05 -5.67 -8.38
N LEU A 203 -4.23 -4.77 -7.43
CA LEU A 203 -3.14 -3.93 -6.93
C LEU A 203 -2.24 -4.76 -6.02
N ALA A 204 -0.94 -4.76 -6.28
CA ALA A 204 0.08 -5.46 -5.52
C ALA A 204 1.10 -4.43 -4.98
N ALA A 205 1.03 -4.08 -3.69
CA ALA A 205 1.81 -3.00 -3.11
C ALA A 205 2.91 -3.50 -2.16
N VAL A 206 4.12 -2.95 -2.27
CA VAL A 206 5.18 -3.03 -1.24
C VAL A 206 5.49 -1.60 -0.78
N PRO A 207 4.85 -1.12 0.31
CA PRO A 207 4.90 0.30 0.66
C PRO A 207 6.28 0.81 1.07
N MET A 208 7.15 -0.06 1.59
CA MET A 208 8.49 0.32 2.04
C MET A 208 9.46 -0.83 1.76
N VAL A 209 10.35 -0.63 0.78
CA VAL A 209 11.34 -1.63 0.37
C VAL A 209 12.58 -1.59 1.27
N ASN A 210 12.98 -0.40 1.74
CA ASN A 210 14.16 -0.17 2.59
C ASN A 210 13.78 0.28 4.02
N PRO A 211 13.15 -0.58 4.84
CA PRO A 211 12.71 -0.17 6.16
C PRO A 211 13.86 0.18 7.12
N ASP A 212 15.01 -0.47 6.98
CA ASP A 212 16.17 -0.18 7.82
C ASP A 212 16.73 1.21 7.53
N GLY A 213 16.88 1.56 6.25
CA GLY A 213 17.34 2.86 5.83
C GLY A 213 16.36 3.98 6.17
N VAL A 214 15.05 3.79 5.96
CA VAL A 214 14.03 4.79 6.35
C VAL A 214 14.07 5.05 7.86
N ASN A 215 14.16 4.00 8.68
CA ASN A 215 14.30 4.16 10.12
C ASN A 215 15.61 4.87 10.49
N LEU A 216 16.72 4.60 9.79
CA LEU A 216 17.98 5.32 10.00
C LEU A 216 17.82 6.82 9.74
N VAL A 217 17.17 7.20 8.64
CA VAL A 217 16.93 8.61 8.27
C VAL A 217 16.05 9.31 9.29
N LEU A 218 14.96 8.67 9.74
CA LEU A 218 13.95 9.31 10.59
C LEU A 218 14.27 9.25 12.10
N ASN A 219 14.85 8.15 12.55
CA ASN A 219 15.03 7.83 13.97
C ASN A 219 16.50 7.74 14.39
N GLY A 220 17.44 7.78 13.44
CA GLY A 220 18.84 7.51 13.68
C GLY A 220 19.15 6.02 13.84
N PRO A 221 20.43 5.67 14.05
CA PRO A 221 20.85 4.26 14.01
C PRO A 221 20.46 3.49 15.28
N PRO A 222 20.09 2.21 15.14
CA PRO A 222 19.97 1.32 16.29
C PRO A 222 21.35 1.13 16.94
N ALA A 223 21.36 0.86 18.26
CA ALA A 223 22.60 0.78 19.03
C ALA A 223 23.62 -0.22 18.45
N SER A 224 23.15 -1.35 17.91
CA SER A 224 24.01 -2.40 17.33
C SER A 224 24.69 -2.01 16.01
N GLU A 225 24.17 -1.01 15.28
CA GLU A 225 24.69 -0.59 13.98
C GLU A 225 25.32 0.82 14.00
N ARG A 226 25.20 1.54 15.12
CA ARG A 226 25.60 2.95 15.27
C ARG A 226 27.01 3.23 14.74
N ASP A 227 28.02 2.55 15.28
CA ASP A 227 29.41 2.84 14.91
C ASP A 227 29.70 2.53 13.45
N LYS A 228 29.09 1.44 12.93
CA LYS A 228 29.25 1.04 11.54
C LYS A 228 28.65 2.07 10.59
N VAL A 229 27.39 2.49 10.80
CA VAL A 229 26.74 3.42 9.89
C VAL A 229 27.34 4.83 9.98
N ILE A 230 27.84 5.25 11.16
CA ILE A 230 28.59 6.51 11.30
C ILE A 230 29.90 6.43 10.50
N ALA A 231 30.62 5.31 10.58
CA ALA A 231 31.83 5.10 9.79
C ALA A 231 31.53 5.14 8.28
N LEU A 232 30.48 4.45 7.83
CA LEU A 232 30.01 4.51 6.44
C LEU A 232 29.58 5.94 6.03
N ASN A 233 29.06 6.73 6.97
CA ASN A 233 28.69 8.13 6.80
C ASN A 233 29.85 9.11 7.05
N LYS A 234 31.10 8.63 6.97
CA LYS A 234 32.32 9.45 7.13
C LYS A 234 32.40 10.23 8.44
N GLY A 235 31.92 9.62 9.53
CA GLY A 235 31.87 10.23 10.85
C GLY A 235 30.66 11.13 11.11
N SER A 236 29.82 11.39 10.11
CA SER A 236 28.61 12.19 10.28
C SER A 236 27.52 11.44 11.02
N THR A 237 26.88 12.11 11.98
CA THR A 237 25.66 11.65 12.67
C THR A 237 24.37 12.15 12.02
N ASP A 238 24.48 12.98 10.98
CA ASP A 238 23.35 13.40 10.15
C ASP A 238 23.14 12.39 9.01
N PHE A 239 22.04 11.66 9.09
CA PHE A 239 21.65 10.64 8.12
C PHE A 239 20.58 11.13 7.14
N SER A 240 20.19 12.41 7.16
CA SER A 240 19.14 12.94 6.26
C SER A 240 19.42 12.68 4.78
N GLY A 241 20.70 12.70 4.37
CA GLY A 241 21.14 12.39 3.01
C GLY A 241 21.33 10.90 2.70
N TRP A 242 21.03 9.99 3.63
CA TRP A 242 21.24 8.55 3.45
C TRP A 242 20.21 7.98 2.47
N LYS A 243 20.70 7.36 1.40
CA LYS A 243 19.92 6.78 0.30
C LYS A 243 19.92 5.25 0.35
N ALA A 244 21.06 4.66 0.71
CA ALA A 244 21.32 3.23 0.71
C ALA A 244 20.50 2.43 1.75
N ASN A 245 20.61 1.11 1.75
CA ASN A 245 20.18 0.27 2.88
C ASN A 245 21.15 0.42 4.08
N ILE A 246 20.91 -0.30 5.17
CA ILE A 246 21.74 -0.19 6.39
C ILE A 246 23.20 -0.61 6.19
N ARG A 247 23.49 -1.44 5.17
CA ARG A 247 24.86 -1.86 4.82
C ARG A 247 25.58 -0.87 3.91
N GLY A 248 24.92 0.22 3.51
CA GLY A 248 25.49 1.20 2.60
C GLY A 248 25.46 0.78 1.13
N VAL A 249 24.53 -0.12 0.74
CA VAL A 249 24.29 -0.51 -0.65
C VAL A 249 23.04 0.19 -1.19
N ASP A 250 23.15 0.80 -2.37
CA ASP A 250 22.02 1.39 -3.08
C ASP A 250 21.16 0.29 -3.72
N LEU A 251 19.95 0.12 -3.18
CA LEU A 251 19.03 -0.93 -3.62
C LEU A 251 18.56 -0.73 -5.07
N ASN A 252 18.51 0.50 -5.58
CA ASN A 252 18.12 0.76 -6.98
C ASN A 252 19.33 0.75 -7.94
N LYS A 253 20.43 0.11 -7.51
CA LYS A 253 21.62 -0.17 -8.30
C LYS A 253 22.04 -1.64 -8.21
N GLN A 254 21.10 -2.50 -7.80
CA GLN A 254 21.35 -3.91 -7.49
C GLN A 254 20.75 -4.87 -8.51
N PHE A 255 19.99 -4.40 -9.50
CA PHE A 255 19.33 -5.29 -10.45
C PHE A 255 20.21 -5.56 -11.68
N PRO A 256 20.17 -6.78 -12.27
CA PRO A 256 21.06 -7.19 -13.36
C PRO A 256 20.60 -6.63 -14.72
N ALA A 257 20.58 -5.30 -14.83
CA ALA A 257 20.29 -4.56 -16.05
C ALA A 257 21.44 -3.57 -16.30
N ASN A 258 22.42 -3.99 -17.11
CA ASN A 258 23.71 -3.30 -17.27
C ASN A 258 24.43 -3.02 -15.94
N TRP A 259 24.37 -3.96 -15.00
CA TRP A 259 24.92 -3.77 -13.66
C TRP A 259 26.45 -3.62 -13.66
N GLU A 260 27.17 -4.41 -14.46
CA GLU A 260 28.64 -4.32 -14.55
C GLU A 260 29.07 -2.94 -15.05
N PHE A 261 28.37 -2.42 -16.06
CA PHE A 261 28.60 -1.08 -16.59
C PHE A 261 28.32 0.00 -15.55
N GLU A 262 27.21 -0.12 -14.82
CA GLU A 262 26.87 0.83 -13.75
C GLU A 262 27.89 0.75 -12.60
N ARG A 263 28.27 -0.47 -12.18
CA ARG A 263 29.28 -0.71 -11.15
C ARG A 263 30.57 0.02 -11.47
N ASP A 264 31.01 -0.02 -12.72
CA ASP A 264 32.28 0.57 -13.12
C ASP A 264 32.30 2.11 -12.95
N ARG A 265 31.14 2.77 -13.03
CA ARG A 265 30.97 4.24 -12.93
C ARG A 265 30.60 4.74 -11.52
N LYS A 266 30.31 3.85 -10.59
CA LYS A 266 29.83 4.16 -9.23
C LYS A 266 30.90 3.94 -8.16
N PRO A 267 30.67 4.41 -6.91
CA PRO A 267 31.54 4.09 -5.78
C PRO A 267 31.85 2.59 -5.69
N LYS A 268 33.02 2.24 -5.16
CA LYS A 268 33.50 0.85 -5.05
C LYS A 268 33.35 0.26 -3.66
N GLU A 269 32.91 1.08 -2.71
CA GLU A 269 32.78 0.72 -1.31
C GLU A 269 31.43 1.17 -0.78
N PRO A 270 30.88 0.48 0.24
CA PRO A 270 29.63 0.89 0.87
C PRO A 270 29.67 2.29 1.45
N GLY A 271 28.53 2.97 1.40
CA GLY A 271 28.40 4.33 1.88
C GLY A 271 26.96 4.84 1.85
N PRO A 272 26.73 6.14 2.10
CA PRO A 272 25.39 6.67 2.21
C PRO A 272 24.57 6.60 0.92
N ARG A 273 25.22 6.45 -0.25
CA ARG A 273 24.56 6.51 -1.55
C ARG A 273 25.37 5.87 -2.67
N ASP A 274 24.65 5.47 -3.72
CA ASP A 274 25.14 5.12 -5.06
C ASP A 274 26.10 3.92 -5.17
N PHE A 275 26.53 3.28 -4.08
CA PHE A 275 27.31 2.03 -4.11
C PHE A 275 26.42 0.85 -4.59
N PRO A 276 26.74 0.19 -5.72
CA PRO A 276 25.86 -0.80 -6.34
C PRO A 276 25.98 -2.21 -5.74
N GLY A 277 26.82 -2.41 -4.73
CA GLY A 277 27.15 -3.73 -4.19
C GLY A 277 28.34 -4.39 -4.92
N TYR A 278 28.78 -5.54 -4.42
CA TYR A 278 29.87 -6.32 -5.03
C TYR A 278 29.40 -7.32 -6.10
N SER A 279 28.11 -7.63 -6.11
CA SER A 279 27.42 -8.41 -7.14
C SER A 279 25.96 -7.95 -7.21
N PRO A 280 25.25 -8.12 -8.34
CA PRO A 280 23.82 -7.82 -8.40
C PRO A 280 23.04 -8.73 -7.46
N LEU A 281 21.89 -8.24 -6.99
CA LEU A 281 20.97 -8.92 -6.09
C LEU A 281 21.71 -9.55 -4.89
N SER A 282 22.63 -8.81 -4.26
CA SER A 282 23.32 -9.27 -3.04
C SER A 282 22.47 -9.01 -1.80
N GLU A 283 21.73 -7.89 -1.80
CA GLU A 283 20.94 -7.43 -0.66
C GLU A 283 19.63 -8.21 -0.51
N PRO A 284 19.21 -8.53 0.73
CA PRO A 284 18.00 -9.31 0.96
C PRO A 284 16.73 -8.58 0.48
N GLU A 285 16.70 -7.25 0.53
CA GLU A 285 15.59 -6.44 0.03
C GLU A 285 15.42 -6.59 -1.49
N THR A 286 16.53 -6.50 -2.25
CA THR A 286 16.48 -6.60 -3.72
C THR A 286 16.19 -8.03 -4.18
N LYS A 287 16.73 -9.04 -3.49
CA LYS A 287 16.35 -10.45 -3.69
C LYS A 287 14.86 -10.67 -3.47
N ALA A 288 14.29 -10.10 -2.40
CA ALA A 288 12.87 -10.21 -2.11
C ALA A 288 12.00 -9.60 -3.23
N MET A 289 12.38 -8.41 -3.72
CA MET A 289 11.68 -7.75 -4.82
C MET A 289 11.80 -8.50 -6.15
N ALA A 290 12.99 -9.01 -6.50
CA ALA A 290 13.19 -9.82 -7.70
C ALA A 290 12.39 -11.13 -7.65
N ASN A 291 12.40 -11.83 -6.51
CA ASN A 291 11.61 -13.03 -6.29
C ASN A 291 10.10 -12.75 -6.39
N LEU A 292 9.66 -11.62 -5.86
CA LEU A 292 8.27 -11.18 -5.94
C LEU A 292 7.83 -10.97 -7.40
N ALA A 293 8.61 -10.22 -8.19
CA ALA A 293 8.31 -9.97 -9.59
C ALA A 293 8.23 -11.28 -10.41
N ASN A 294 9.19 -12.19 -10.22
CA ASN A 294 9.19 -13.50 -10.86
C ASN A 294 7.97 -14.35 -10.47
N ARG A 295 7.62 -14.38 -9.17
CA ARG A 295 6.49 -15.16 -8.65
C ARG A 295 5.15 -14.63 -9.14
N GLU A 296 4.98 -13.31 -9.12
CA GLU A 296 3.68 -12.71 -9.40
C GLU A 296 3.44 -12.45 -10.89
N ASN A 297 4.49 -12.31 -11.70
CA ASN A 297 4.44 -11.95 -13.12
C ASN A 297 3.53 -10.73 -13.36
N PHE A 298 3.92 -9.59 -12.75
CA PHE A 298 3.14 -8.36 -12.83
C PHE A 298 2.91 -7.93 -14.28
N GLU A 299 1.75 -7.34 -14.55
CA GLU A 299 1.45 -6.76 -15.85
C GLU A 299 2.15 -5.41 -16.03
N ARG A 300 2.23 -4.62 -14.96
CA ARG A 300 2.88 -3.31 -14.96
C ARG A 300 3.51 -3.03 -13.61
N LEU A 301 4.54 -2.20 -13.59
CA LEU A 301 5.29 -1.83 -12.39
C LEU A 301 5.45 -0.32 -12.26
N LEU A 302 5.13 0.23 -11.09
CA LEU A 302 5.35 1.62 -10.72
C LEU A 302 6.27 1.66 -9.48
N ALA A 303 7.49 2.17 -9.65
CA ALA A 303 8.43 2.41 -8.58
C ALA A 303 8.41 3.90 -8.22
N LEU A 304 7.98 4.22 -6.99
CA LEU A 304 7.89 5.60 -6.51
C LEU A 304 9.24 6.00 -5.90
N HIS A 305 9.76 7.11 -6.40
CA HIS A 305 11.01 7.75 -6.00
C HIS A 305 10.79 9.24 -5.79
N THR A 306 11.80 9.95 -5.30
CA THR A 306 11.85 11.41 -5.37
C THR A 306 13.22 11.81 -5.89
N GLN A 307 13.35 12.75 -6.81
CA GLN A 307 12.43 13.84 -7.13
C GLN A 307 12.67 14.38 -8.54
N GLY A 308 11.77 15.24 -9.01
CA GLY A 308 11.93 15.94 -10.28
C GLY A 308 10.63 16.16 -11.03
N GLN A 309 9.51 15.61 -10.54
CA GLN A 309 8.24 15.57 -11.26
C GLN A 309 8.41 14.92 -12.65
N GLU A 310 9.13 13.79 -12.69
CA GLU A 310 9.46 13.06 -13.91
C GLU A 310 8.92 11.63 -13.87
N ILE A 311 8.68 11.07 -15.06
CA ILE A 311 8.20 9.70 -15.28
C ILE A 311 9.18 9.03 -16.23
N TYR A 312 10.07 8.19 -15.71
CA TYR A 312 10.98 7.39 -16.54
C TYR A 312 10.31 6.08 -16.94
N TRP A 313 10.28 5.77 -18.24
CA TRP A 313 9.46 4.66 -18.75
C TRP A 313 10.13 3.74 -19.77
N GLY A 314 11.28 4.12 -20.34
CA GLY A 314 12.02 3.30 -21.30
C GLY A 314 13.28 2.66 -20.70
N TYR A 315 13.81 1.66 -21.38
CA TYR A 315 15.11 1.06 -21.11
C TYR A 315 15.66 0.38 -22.36
N GLU A 316 16.71 0.94 -22.99
CA GLU A 316 17.45 0.33 -24.11
C GLU A 316 16.56 -0.16 -25.29
N GLY A 317 15.39 0.46 -25.50
CA GLY A 317 14.43 0.05 -26.54
C GLY A 317 13.71 -1.27 -26.25
N LEU A 318 13.80 -1.76 -25.01
CA LEU A 318 13.23 -3.02 -24.56
C LEU A 318 11.81 -2.88 -24.02
N GLU A 319 11.35 -1.65 -23.76
CA GLU A 319 10.00 -1.33 -23.34
C GLU A 319 8.95 -1.68 -24.40
N PRO A 320 7.79 -2.26 -24.04
CA PRO A 320 6.73 -2.54 -25.00
C PRO A 320 6.08 -1.23 -25.49
N PRO A 321 5.50 -1.20 -26.71
CA PRO A 321 4.90 0.01 -27.30
C PRO A 321 3.82 0.67 -26.42
N GLU A 322 3.07 -0.10 -25.63
CA GLU A 322 2.05 0.45 -24.73
C GLU A 322 2.63 1.34 -23.61
N SER A 323 3.94 1.24 -23.33
CA SER A 323 4.61 2.05 -22.30
C SER A 323 4.57 3.54 -22.63
N GLU A 324 4.73 3.90 -23.90
CA GLU A 324 4.69 5.29 -24.36
C GLU A 324 3.28 5.90 -24.19
N VAL A 325 2.25 5.13 -24.55
CA VAL A 325 0.84 5.56 -24.39
C VAL A 325 0.55 5.85 -22.92
N LEU A 326 0.95 4.93 -22.03
CA LEU A 326 0.75 5.08 -20.59
C LEU A 326 1.58 6.24 -20.01
N ALA A 327 2.83 6.40 -20.42
CA ALA A 327 3.68 7.49 -19.96
C ALA A 327 3.09 8.86 -20.33
N ASN A 328 2.58 9.00 -21.56
CA ASN A 328 1.92 10.22 -22.02
C ASN A 328 0.60 10.48 -21.28
N ASP A 329 -0.18 9.44 -21.01
CA ASP A 329 -1.38 9.55 -20.19
C ASP A 329 -1.05 10.01 -18.76
N PHE A 330 -0.03 9.39 -18.15
CA PHE A 330 0.40 9.75 -16.80
C PHE A 330 0.89 11.20 -16.75
N ALA A 331 1.73 11.61 -17.70
CA ALA A 331 2.21 12.98 -17.82
C ALA A 331 1.06 14.00 -17.96
N LYS A 332 0.06 13.69 -18.79
CA LYS A 332 -1.12 14.54 -18.96
C LYS A 332 -1.96 14.66 -17.67
N ILE A 333 -2.09 13.57 -16.92
CA ILE A 333 -2.90 13.53 -15.70
C ILE A 333 -2.22 14.24 -14.53
N SER A 334 -0.91 14.04 -14.37
CA SER A 334 -0.16 14.58 -13.23
C SER A 334 0.50 15.93 -13.51
N GLY A 335 0.72 16.30 -14.77
CA GLY A 335 1.57 17.42 -15.15
C GLY A 335 3.07 17.10 -15.10
N TYR A 336 3.46 15.85 -14.81
CA TYR A 336 4.85 15.43 -14.76
C TYR A 336 5.41 15.23 -16.17
N LYS A 337 6.72 15.31 -16.31
CA LYS A 337 7.40 15.11 -17.59
C LYS A 337 7.66 13.62 -17.85
N ALA A 338 7.11 13.08 -18.94
CA ALA A 338 7.50 11.77 -19.43
C ALA A 338 8.89 11.83 -20.07
N VAL A 339 9.82 11.00 -19.59
CA VAL A 339 11.19 10.91 -20.07
C VAL A 339 11.49 9.46 -20.43
N ARG A 340 11.78 9.20 -21.71
CA ARG A 340 11.98 7.82 -22.18
C ARG A 340 13.27 7.22 -21.65
N TYR A 341 14.38 7.93 -21.82
CA TYR A 341 15.71 7.46 -21.45
C TYR A 341 16.39 8.43 -20.49
N VAL A 342 17.10 7.86 -19.54
CA VAL A 342 17.96 8.55 -18.58
C VAL A 342 19.24 7.74 -18.45
N ASP A 343 20.37 8.42 -18.25
CA ASP A 343 21.68 7.76 -18.06
C ASP A 343 21.80 7.21 -16.63
N SER A 344 21.03 6.15 -16.37
CA SER A 344 20.99 5.42 -15.11
C SER A 344 20.60 3.97 -15.38
N TYR A 345 21.42 3.05 -14.90
CA TYR A 345 21.24 1.61 -15.08
C TYR A 345 21.08 0.87 -13.75
N ALA A 346 20.88 -0.45 -13.81
CA ALA A 346 20.76 -1.36 -12.67
C ALA A 346 19.56 -1.10 -11.74
N GLY A 347 18.58 -0.31 -12.18
CA GLY A 347 17.37 -0.02 -11.43
C GLY A 347 16.33 -1.14 -11.52
N TYR A 348 15.39 -1.16 -10.58
CA TYR A 348 14.33 -2.16 -10.56
C TYR A 348 13.43 -2.09 -11.81
N LYS A 349 13.12 -0.88 -12.28
CA LYS A 349 12.40 -0.62 -13.53
C LYS A 349 13.14 -1.20 -14.73
N ASP A 350 14.45 -0.95 -14.82
CA ASP A 350 15.29 -1.34 -15.95
C ASP A 350 15.27 -2.86 -16.14
N TRP A 351 15.54 -3.58 -15.04
CA TRP A 351 15.47 -5.03 -15.00
C TRP A 351 14.08 -5.58 -15.32
N PHE A 352 13.03 -4.95 -14.77
CA PHE A 352 11.67 -5.38 -15.06
C PHE A 352 11.34 -5.26 -16.56
N ILE A 353 11.70 -4.13 -17.19
CA ILE A 353 11.50 -3.93 -18.62
C ILE A 353 12.31 -4.94 -19.45
N GLN A 354 13.59 -5.12 -19.10
CA GLN A 354 14.51 -6.02 -19.80
C GLN A 354 14.05 -7.48 -19.79
N ASP A 355 13.71 -8.00 -18.61
CA ASP A 355 13.49 -9.45 -18.40
C ASP A 355 12.03 -9.83 -18.64
N PHE A 356 11.07 -8.98 -18.27
CA PHE A 356 9.64 -9.29 -18.39
C PHE A 356 9.01 -8.73 -19.65
N ARG A 357 9.63 -7.76 -20.33
CA ARG A 357 9.10 -7.09 -21.53
C ARG A 357 7.73 -6.44 -21.31
N LYS A 358 7.57 -5.85 -20.13
CA LYS A 358 6.32 -5.24 -19.67
C LYS A 358 6.52 -3.79 -19.23
N PRO A 359 5.45 -2.96 -19.19
CA PRO A 359 5.57 -1.56 -18.81
C PRO A 359 6.07 -1.38 -17.38
N GLY A 360 7.21 -0.70 -17.24
CA GLY A 360 7.79 -0.30 -15.97
C GLY A 360 7.98 1.21 -15.92
N PHE A 361 7.65 1.82 -14.79
CA PHE A 361 7.73 3.26 -14.58
C PHE A 361 8.47 3.58 -13.28
N THR A 362 9.41 4.52 -13.34
CA THR A 362 9.93 5.22 -12.16
C THR A 362 9.24 6.57 -12.09
N LEU A 363 8.56 6.83 -10.98
CA LEU A 363 7.86 8.09 -10.74
C LEU A 363 8.69 8.92 -9.76
N GLU A 364 9.35 9.97 -10.24
CA GLU A 364 10.13 10.90 -9.42
C GLU A 364 9.22 11.99 -8.88
N LEU A 365 8.74 11.83 -7.65
CA LEU A 365 7.73 12.69 -7.05
C LEU A 365 8.31 13.98 -6.47
N GLY A 366 7.52 15.06 -6.51
CA GLY A 366 7.89 16.34 -5.89
C GLY A 366 9.14 17.00 -6.49
N ILE A 367 9.59 18.10 -5.88
CA ILE A 367 10.70 18.94 -6.35
C ILE A 367 11.47 19.57 -5.16
N GLY A 368 12.71 20.03 -5.35
CA GLY A 368 13.57 20.52 -4.27
C GLY A 368 14.84 19.69 -4.04
N GLN A 369 15.03 19.17 -2.83
CA GLN A 369 16.18 18.35 -2.42
C GLN A 369 15.71 17.28 -1.43
N ASN A 370 16.17 16.04 -1.59
CA ASN A 370 15.84 14.96 -0.66
C ASN A 370 16.56 15.15 0.70
N PRO A 371 15.90 14.83 1.83
CA PRO A 371 14.50 14.39 1.92
C PRO A 371 13.55 15.55 1.65
N LEU A 372 12.54 15.32 0.80
CA LEU A 372 11.59 16.37 0.47
C LEU A 372 10.82 16.83 1.73
N PRO A 373 10.56 18.14 1.88
CA PRO A 373 9.72 18.64 2.96
C PRO A 373 8.33 17.98 2.96
N ILE A 374 7.88 17.54 4.15
CA ILE A 374 6.57 16.90 4.31
C ILE A 374 5.41 17.82 3.92
N SER A 375 5.62 19.14 3.90
CA SER A 375 4.64 20.11 3.39
C SER A 375 4.25 19.89 1.92
N GLN A 376 5.07 19.21 1.12
CA GLN A 376 4.73 18.84 -0.27
C GLN A 376 3.77 17.64 -0.36
N PHE A 377 3.48 16.96 0.76
CA PHE A 377 2.73 15.70 0.76
C PHE A 377 1.38 15.78 0.02
N ASP A 378 0.55 16.76 0.34
CA ASP A 378 -0.78 16.88 -0.25
C ASP A 378 -0.72 17.27 -1.73
N GLU A 379 0.24 18.12 -2.11
CA GLU A 379 0.48 18.50 -3.51
C GLU A 379 0.96 17.30 -4.32
N ILE A 380 1.99 16.58 -3.84
CA ILE A 380 2.47 15.34 -4.48
C ILE A 380 1.31 14.37 -4.67
N TYR A 381 0.51 14.15 -3.62
CA TYR A 381 -0.63 13.24 -3.69
C TYR A 381 -1.66 13.65 -4.74
N ALA A 382 -1.94 14.95 -4.86
CA ALA A 382 -2.89 15.48 -5.83
C ALA A 382 -2.48 15.16 -7.27
N HIS A 383 -1.18 15.28 -7.57
CA HIS A 383 -0.58 14.98 -8.88
C HIS A 383 -0.54 13.47 -9.19
N VAL A 384 -0.13 12.63 -8.24
CA VAL A 384 0.16 11.20 -8.50
C VAL A 384 -1.07 10.30 -8.37
N SER A 385 -2.01 10.68 -7.51
CA SER A 385 -3.45 10.53 -7.69
C SER A 385 -3.95 9.64 -8.82
N GLY A 386 -4.07 10.34 -9.96
CA GLY A 386 -4.66 9.81 -11.18
C GLY A 386 -3.73 8.86 -11.94
N ILE A 387 -2.42 8.92 -11.72
CA ILE A 387 -1.48 7.92 -12.27
C ILE A 387 -1.82 6.55 -11.69
N PHE A 388 -2.00 6.44 -10.37
CA PHE A 388 -2.32 5.16 -9.73
C PHE A 388 -3.66 4.60 -10.21
N VAL A 389 -4.67 5.45 -10.36
CA VAL A 389 -5.97 5.07 -10.93
C VAL A 389 -5.80 4.60 -12.38
N ARG A 390 -5.09 5.35 -13.22
CA ARG A 390 -4.89 5.03 -14.64
C ARG A 390 -4.08 3.74 -14.83
N ALA A 391 -3.11 3.46 -13.96
CA ALA A 391 -2.35 2.22 -13.98
C ALA A 391 -3.24 0.99 -13.71
N LEU A 392 -4.25 1.13 -12.83
CA LEU A 392 -5.19 0.08 -12.48
C LEU A 392 -6.31 -0.13 -13.51
N MET A 393 -6.63 0.86 -14.35
CA MET A 393 -7.61 0.73 -15.44
C MET A 393 -7.14 -0.20 -16.57
#